data_AF-A0A7S3YZT5-F1
#
_entry.id   AF-A0A7S3YZT5-F1
#
_cell.length_a   1.000
_cell.length_b   1.000
_cell.length_c   1.000
_cell.angle_alpha   90.00
_cell.angle_beta   90.00
_cell.angle_gamma   90.00
#
_symmetry.space_group_name_H-M   'P 1'
#
loop_
_entity.id
_entity.type
_entity.pdbx_description
1 polymer ?
#
loop_
_entity_poly.entity_id
_entity_poly.type
_entity_poly.pdbx_seq_one_letter_code
_entity_poly.pdbx_strand_id
1 'polypeptide(L)'
;KKKKKPLIQTGRRRIYHQESPERISTALSVLQTYKAFAPYEVEFSSDFELAPAEVVKYAHAKDYVDMVMSLGSRVSDTVPFTPLVQKAVMQVSRVKPASACDTLFSPGSLNAALRAVGAVTHAIDRLVAGTCKNAFCLVRPPGHHAGVKGLLKQGKSCGFCIFNSVAIGCLYALQKYPDDIKRVAIVDLDVHHGNGTQDILKHRILPPQREYQRHRRHRHHQREKTAPSFSASSSSFSASSSSSFSASSSASSSSPRFAGDVLFASVHLYGDNRQWTTHMNNRQHTHEQQTIDNTWTTDNR
;
A
#
# COMPACT_ATOMS: atom_id res chain seq x y z
N LYS A 1 42.94 -3.28 -9.19
CA LYS A 1 42.96 -4.05 -7.91
C LYS A 1 43.00 -3.06 -6.74
N LYS A 2 41.85 -2.63 -6.19
CA LYS A 2 41.81 -1.78 -4.97
C LYS A 2 41.66 -2.68 -3.74
N LYS A 3 42.62 -2.57 -2.81
CA LYS A 3 42.77 -3.38 -1.60
C LYS A 3 41.59 -3.19 -0.65
N LYS A 4 40.95 -4.29 -0.22
CA LYS A 4 39.95 -4.32 0.86
C LYS A 4 40.66 -4.06 2.19
N LYS A 5 40.20 -3.09 2.98
CA LYS A 5 40.58 -2.98 4.40
C LYS A 5 39.77 -4.02 5.20
N PRO A 6 40.36 -4.67 6.23
CA PRO A 6 39.63 -5.64 7.04
C PRO A 6 38.74 -4.88 8.03
N LEU A 7 37.42 -5.08 7.95
CA LEU A 7 36.53 -4.73 9.05
C LEU A 7 36.44 -5.93 10.00
N ILE A 8 36.54 -5.60 11.27
CA ILE A 8 36.59 -6.47 12.45
C ILE A 8 35.54 -7.58 12.39
N GLN A 9 36.02 -8.80 12.68
CA GLN A 9 35.26 -10.04 12.65
C GLN A 9 34.60 -10.26 14.03
N THR A 10 33.31 -9.96 14.13
CA THR A 10 32.41 -10.59 15.11
C THR A 10 31.43 -11.48 14.33
N GLY A 11 31.27 -12.72 14.78
CA GLY A 11 30.78 -13.87 14.01
C GLY A 11 29.30 -13.87 13.58
N ARG A 12 28.88 -12.94 12.72
CA ARG A 12 27.73 -13.12 11.82
C ARG A 12 28.12 -12.58 10.45
N ARG A 13 28.28 -13.47 9.46
CA ARG A 13 28.46 -13.04 8.04
C ARG A 13 27.26 -12.15 7.70
N ARG A 14 27.49 -10.85 7.48
CA ARG A 14 26.47 -9.96 6.91
C ARG A 14 26.13 -10.49 5.52
N ILE A 15 24.93 -11.05 5.38
CA ILE A 15 24.38 -11.43 4.09
C ILE A 15 24.02 -10.11 3.40
N TYR A 16 24.72 -9.80 2.31
CA TYR A 16 24.36 -8.66 1.47
C TYR A 16 23.05 -8.98 0.77
N HIS A 17 22.03 -8.16 1.02
CA HIS A 17 20.72 -8.27 0.41
C HIS A 17 20.36 -6.91 -0.19
N GLN A 18 19.86 -6.90 -1.43
CA GLN A 18 19.59 -5.66 -2.16
C GLN A 18 18.44 -4.85 -1.53
N GLU A 19 17.46 -5.56 -0.96
CA GLU A 19 16.43 -4.96 -0.12
C GLU A 19 17.01 -4.78 1.30
N SER A 20 17.63 -3.62 1.54
CA SER A 20 18.40 -3.35 2.76
C SER A 20 17.86 -2.16 3.57
N PRO A 21 18.12 -2.10 4.89
CA PRO A 21 17.72 -0.96 5.73
C PRO A 21 18.21 0.40 5.24
N GLU A 22 19.39 0.42 4.61
CA GLU A 22 20.02 1.63 4.09
C GLU A 22 19.16 2.33 3.03
N ARG A 23 18.26 1.62 2.32
CA ARG A 23 17.34 2.25 1.36
C ARG A 23 16.48 3.33 2.00
N ILE A 24 15.96 3.10 3.21
CA ILE A 24 15.09 4.05 3.91
C ILE A 24 15.93 5.20 4.48
N SER A 25 17.05 4.91 5.15
CA SER A 25 17.87 5.96 5.74
C SER A 25 18.49 6.87 4.68
N THR A 26 18.92 6.32 3.54
CA THR A 26 19.42 7.11 2.40
C THR A 26 18.32 7.97 1.79
N ALA A 27 17.14 7.41 1.49
CA ALA A 27 16.04 8.19 0.90
C ALA A 27 15.57 9.30 1.85
N LEU A 28 15.45 9.01 3.15
CA LEU A 28 15.06 10.00 4.15
C LEU A 28 16.11 11.12 4.28
N SER A 29 17.40 10.76 4.30
CA SER A 29 18.49 11.74 4.33
C SER A 29 18.48 12.65 3.11
N VAL A 30 18.23 12.10 1.91
CA VAL A 30 18.07 12.90 0.70
C VAL A 30 16.87 13.82 0.82
N LEU A 31 15.68 13.31 1.18
CA LEU A 31 14.47 14.14 1.29
C LEU A 31 14.60 15.27 2.32
N GLN A 32 15.27 15.04 3.45
CA GLN A 32 15.48 16.03 4.50
C GLN A 32 16.53 17.09 4.14
N THR A 33 17.49 16.75 3.27
CA THR A 33 18.54 17.68 2.83
C THR A 33 18.20 18.36 1.51
N TYR A 34 17.24 17.82 0.77
CA TYR A 34 16.80 18.35 -0.51
C TYR A 34 15.92 19.58 -0.29
N LYS A 35 16.49 20.76 -0.59
CA LYS A 35 15.85 22.07 -0.41
C LYS A 35 14.81 22.40 -1.50
N ALA A 36 14.06 21.41 -1.99
CA ALA A 36 13.02 21.62 -2.98
C ALA A 36 11.69 22.07 -2.37
N PHE A 37 11.50 21.87 -1.07
CA PHE A 37 10.28 22.22 -0.36
C PHE A 37 10.56 23.29 0.70
N ALA A 38 9.64 24.23 0.85
CA ALA A 38 9.66 25.15 1.98
C ALA A 38 9.37 24.38 3.30
N PRO A 39 9.83 24.87 4.47
CA PRO A 39 9.68 24.15 5.74
C PRO A 39 8.24 23.77 6.14
N TYR A 40 7.25 24.47 5.60
CA TYR A 40 5.82 24.26 5.86
C TYR A 40 5.12 23.41 4.78
N GLU A 41 5.80 23.07 3.69
CA GLU A 41 5.23 22.27 2.60
C GLU A 41 5.31 20.77 2.85
N VAL A 42 6.25 20.33 3.69
CA VAL A 42 6.47 18.91 3.97
C VAL A 42 6.54 18.68 5.48
N GLU A 43 5.67 17.81 5.96
CA GLU A 43 5.72 17.28 7.31
C GLU A 43 6.31 15.86 7.28
N PHE A 44 7.35 15.64 8.09
CA PHE A 44 7.88 14.30 8.30
C PHE A 44 7.27 13.72 9.56
N SER A 45 6.56 12.60 9.43
CA SER A 45 6.03 11.86 10.56
C SER A 45 6.53 10.43 10.55
N SER A 46 6.96 9.99 11.72
CA SER A 46 7.12 8.59 12.09
C SER A 46 6.22 8.24 13.27
N ASP A 47 5.23 9.08 13.58
CA ASP A 47 4.32 8.91 14.72
C ASP A 47 2.96 8.44 14.23
N PHE A 48 2.79 7.12 14.27
CA PHE A 48 1.59 6.40 13.83
C PHE A 48 1.66 4.98 14.36
N GLU A 49 0.53 4.28 14.41
CA GLU A 49 0.47 2.92 14.95
C GLU A 49 0.87 1.85 13.94
N LEU A 50 1.21 0.65 14.44
CA LEU A 50 1.28 -0.54 13.60
C LEU A 50 -0.13 -0.91 13.11
N ALA A 51 -0.25 -1.36 11.86
CA ALA A 51 -1.55 -1.80 11.35
C ALA A 51 -2.06 -3.02 12.14
N PRO A 52 -3.33 -3.03 12.58
CA PRO A 52 -3.92 -4.22 13.19
C PRO A 52 -4.14 -5.32 12.14
N ALA A 53 -4.09 -6.58 12.59
CA ALA A 53 -4.26 -7.75 11.72
C ALA A 53 -5.56 -7.72 10.89
N GLU A 54 -6.64 -7.16 11.43
CA GLU A 54 -7.93 -7.03 10.74
C GLU A 54 -7.85 -6.17 9.49
N VAL A 55 -7.01 -5.12 9.50
CA VAL A 55 -6.80 -4.28 8.32
C VAL A 55 -5.97 -5.03 7.27
N VAL A 56 -4.99 -5.83 7.68
CA VAL A 56 -4.20 -6.66 6.75
C VAL A 56 -5.07 -7.68 6.02
N LYS A 57 -6.10 -8.22 6.69
CA LYS A 57 -7.09 -9.15 6.11
C LYS A 57 -7.99 -8.53 5.04
N TYR A 58 -7.94 -7.21 4.84
CA TYR A 58 -8.66 -6.57 3.73
C TYR A 58 -8.11 -7.03 2.37
N ALA A 59 -6.81 -7.26 2.24
CA ALA A 59 -6.20 -7.72 0.99
C ALA A 59 -5.85 -9.21 0.99
N HIS A 60 -5.46 -9.74 2.16
CA HIS A 60 -4.89 -11.08 2.25
C HIS A 60 -5.85 -12.10 2.88
N ALA A 61 -5.70 -13.36 2.50
CA ALA A 61 -6.44 -14.48 3.08
C ALA A 61 -6.04 -14.70 4.55
N LYS A 62 -7.01 -15.14 5.34
CA LYS A 62 -6.85 -15.34 6.80
C LYS A 62 -5.71 -16.30 7.13
N ASP A 63 -5.61 -17.42 6.40
CA ASP A 63 -4.55 -18.42 6.57
C ASP A 63 -3.15 -17.82 6.36
N TYR A 64 -2.97 -16.96 5.35
CA TYR A 64 -1.73 -16.24 5.12
C TYR A 64 -1.41 -15.26 6.23
N VAL A 65 -2.38 -14.43 6.64
CA VAL A 65 -2.17 -13.46 7.74
C VAL A 65 -1.78 -14.17 9.03
N ASP A 66 -2.52 -15.21 9.42
CA ASP A 66 -2.25 -15.98 10.63
C ASP A 66 -0.86 -16.64 10.58
N MET A 67 -0.46 -17.17 9.41
CA MET A 67 0.86 -17.75 9.21
C MET A 67 1.98 -16.71 9.41
N VAL A 68 1.84 -15.51 8.83
CA VAL A 68 2.85 -14.44 8.96
C VAL A 68 2.93 -13.92 10.39
N MET A 69 1.79 -13.73 11.06
CA MET A 69 1.73 -13.33 12.47
C MET A 69 2.40 -14.37 13.38
N SER A 70 2.08 -15.65 13.18
CA SER A 70 2.69 -16.77 13.89
C SER A 70 4.19 -16.91 13.62
N LEU A 71 4.65 -16.57 12.40
CA LEU A 71 6.07 -16.57 12.08
C LEU A 71 6.80 -15.46 12.84
N GLY A 72 6.21 -14.25 12.90
CA GLY A 72 6.78 -13.12 13.61
C GLY A 72 7.03 -13.37 15.10
N SER A 73 6.17 -14.15 15.77
CA SER A 73 6.36 -14.49 17.17
C SER A 73 7.37 -15.61 17.43
N ARG A 74 7.77 -16.38 16.40
CA ARG A 74 8.59 -17.60 16.57
C ARG A 74 10.00 -17.48 16.00
N VAL A 75 10.24 -16.55 15.08
CA VAL A 75 11.53 -16.46 14.39
C VAL A 75 12.55 -15.73 15.28
N SER A 76 13.66 -16.41 15.58
CA SER A 76 14.81 -15.83 16.30
C SER A 76 15.92 -15.35 15.36
N ASP A 77 15.97 -15.91 14.14
CA ASP A 77 16.97 -15.62 13.11
C ASP A 77 16.31 -15.45 11.73
N THR A 78 17.09 -14.98 10.76
CA THR A 78 16.63 -14.76 9.39
C THR A 78 16.36 -16.10 8.67
N VAL A 79 15.16 -16.25 8.12
CA VAL A 79 14.69 -17.45 7.40
C VAL A 79 14.22 -17.13 5.98
N PRO A 80 14.28 -18.09 5.04
CA PRO A 80 13.75 -17.93 3.70
C PRO A 80 12.21 -17.93 3.73
N PHE A 81 11.58 -16.82 3.35
CA PHE A 81 10.13 -16.63 3.48
C PHE A 81 9.33 -17.42 2.44
N THR A 82 9.75 -17.40 1.17
CA THR A 82 8.97 -18.01 0.06
C THR A 82 8.66 -19.49 0.31
N PRO A 83 9.62 -20.36 0.70
CA PRO A 83 9.34 -21.77 0.98
C PRO A 83 8.36 -21.98 2.16
N LEU A 84 8.35 -21.07 3.14
CA LEU A 84 7.42 -21.14 4.27
C LEU A 84 5.99 -20.88 3.83
N VAL A 85 5.78 -19.88 2.96
CA VAL A 85 4.47 -19.60 2.34
C VAL A 85 4.01 -20.80 1.51
N GLN A 86 4.90 -21.38 0.70
CA GLN A 86 4.61 -22.57 -0.10
C GLN A 86 4.15 -23.76 0.74
N LYS A 87 4.82 -24.00 1.88
CA LYS A 87 4.49 -25.10 2.79
C LYS A 87 3.20 -24.86 3.55
N ALA A 88 3.06 -23.69 4.18
CA ALA A 88 1.98 -23.42 5.14
C ALA A 88 0.67 -23.02 4.48
N VAL A 89 0.72 -22.31 3.35
CA VAL A 89 -0.47 -21.68 2.73
C VAL A 89 -0.82 -22.33 1.39
N MET A 90 0.18 -22.60 0.55
CA MET A 90 -0.07 -23.22 -0.75
C MET A 90 -0.15 -24.74 -0.69
N GLN A 91 0.37 -25.36 0.39
CA GLN A 91 0.37 -26.80 0.63
C GLN A 91 0.93 -27.62 -0.55
N VAL A 92 1.97 -27.10 -1.20
CA VAL A 92 2.60 -27.78 -2.35
C VAL A 92 3.50 -28.93 -1.88
N SER A 93 3.54 -30.01 -2.65
CA SER A 93 4.35 -31.20 -2.35
C SER A 93 5.86 -30.95 -2.41
N ARG A 94 6.30 -29.99 -3.25
CA ARG A 94 7.70 -29.59 -3.38
C ARG A 94 7.84 -28.07 -3.23
N VAL A 95 8.57 -27.67 -2.20
CA VAL A 95 8.92 -26.26 -1.95
C VAL A 95 10.23 -25.89 -2.64
N LYS A 96 10.41 -24.60 -2.91
CA LYS A 96 11.67 -24.07 -3.44
C LYS A 96 12.79 -24.20 -2.39
N PRO A 97 14.05 -24.42 -2.82
CA PRO A 97 15.17 -24.43 -1.90
C PRO A 97 15.41 -23.02 -1.33
N ALA A 98 15.95 -22.95 -0.11
CA ALA A 98 16.30 -21.69 0.55
C ALA A 98 17.24 -20.82 -0.30
N SER A 99 18.14 -21.42 -1.07
CA SER A 99 19.08 -20.73 -1.96
C SER A 99 18.43 -20.00 -3.13
N ALA A 100 17.20 -20.35 -3.49
CA ALA A 100 16.43 -19.67 -4.53
C ALA A 100 15.44 -18.64 -3.97
N CYS A 101 15.47 -18.40 -2.65
CA CYS A 101 14.59 -17.47 -1.97
C CYS A 101 15.20 -16.07 -1.97
N ASP A 102 14.51 -15.12 -2.56
CA ASP A 102 14.87 -13.70 -2.54
C ASP A 102 14.23 -12.96 -1.35
N THR A 103 13.19 -13.52 -0.74
CA THR A 103 12.45 -12.85 0.32
C THR A 103 12.87 -13.43 1.65
N LEU A 104 13.53 -12.63 2.48
CA LEU A 104 14.00 -13.03 3.79
C LEU A 104 13.07 -12.49 4.88
N PHE A 105 12.83 -13.30 5.91
CA PHE A 105 12.04 -12.92 7.09
C PHE A 105 12.90 -13.02 8.34
N SER A 106 12.96 -11.96 9.13
CA SER A 106 13.78 -11.84 10.34
C SER A 106 12.90 -11.41 11.53
N PRO A 107 13.41 -11.39 12.78
CA PRO A 107 12.61 -11.03 13.95
C PRO A 107 11.89 -9.67 13.84
N GLY A 108 12.49 -8.69 13.15
CA GLY A 108 11.88 -7.37 12.93
C GLY A 108 10.94 -7.28 11.72
N SER A 109 10.84 -8.32 10.90
CA SER A 109 10.13 -8.27 9.62
C SER A 109 8.62 -8.11 9.77
N LEU A 110 8.00 -8.74 10.79
CA LEU A 110 6.57 -8.57 11.05
C LEU A 110 6.26 -7.11 11.39
N ASN A 111 6.97 -6.54 12.36
CA ASN A 111 6.75 -5.16 12.77
C ASN A 111 7.01 -4.18 11.62
N ALA A 112 8.04 -4.41 10.81
CA ALA A 112 8.30 -3.61 9.62
C ALA A 112 7.14 -3.70 8.60
N ALA A 113 6.61 -4.90 8.34
CA ALA A 113 5.47 -5.10 7.44
C ALA A 113 4.20 -4.42 7.95
N LEU A 114 3.89 -4.54 9.25
CA LEU A 114 2.76 -3.85 9.87
C LEU A 114 2.94 -2.34 9.89
N ARG A 115 4.19 -1.86 10.02
CA ARG A 115 4.53 -0.44 9.92
C ARG A 115 4.32 0.09 8.51
N ALA A 116 4.67 -0.69 7.49
CA ALA A 116 4.46 -0.32 6.10
C ALA A 116 2.97 -0.15 5.77
N VAL A 117 2.12 -1.06 6.28
CA VAL A 117 0.66 -0.94 6.16
C VAL A 117 0.15 0.25 6.98
N GLY A 118 0.63 0.40 8.22
CA GLY A 118 0.22 1.46 9.15
C GLY A 118 0.49 2.87 8.60
N ALA A 119 1.64 3.06 7.95
CA ALA A 119 1.99 4.32 7.29
C ALA A 119 0.97 4.69 6.20
N VAL A 120 0.56 3.72 5.37
CA VAL A 120 -0.42 3.95 4.30
C VAL A 120 -1.80 4.25 4.87
N THR A 121 -2.25 3.51 5.89
CA THR A 121 -3.57 3.75 6.50
C THR A 121 -3.61 5.07 7.26
N HIS A 122 -2.52 5.45 7.93
CA HIS A 122 -2.39 6.76 8.57
C HIS A 122 -2.41 7.90 7.54
N ALA A 123 -1.70 7.76 6.43
CA ALA A 123 -1.74 8.72 5.33
C ALA A 123 -3.17 8.92 4.78
N ILE A 124 -3.92 7.83 4.59
CA ILE A 124 -5.34 7.89 4.16
C ILE A 124 -6.19 8.62 5.19
N ASP A 125 -6.06 8.28 6.47
CA ASP A 125 -6.81 8.94 7.55
C ASP A 125 -6.56 10.46 7.55
N ARG A 126 -5.29 10.87 7.33
CA ARG A 126 -4.89 12.28 7.26
C ARG A 126 -5.41 13.02 6.02
N LEU A 127 -5.43 12.34 4.88
CA LEU A 127 -6.00 12.86 3.63
C LEU A 127 -7.50 13.12 3.79
N VAL A 128 -8.25 12.15 4.31
CA VAL A 128 -9.70 12.29 4.53
C VAL A 128 -10.01 13.34 5.59
N ALA A 129 -9.19 13.44 6.64
CA ALA A 129 -9.31 14.50 7.64
C ALA A 129 -8.96 15.91 7.11
N GLY A 130 -8.42 16.03 5.90
CA GLY A 130 -8.00 17.30 5.30
C GLY A 130 -6.74 17.90 5.93
N THR A 131 -5.97 17.10 6.69
CA THR A 131 -4.72 17.55 7.34
C THR A 131 -3.50 17.51 6.43
N CYS A 132 -3.62 16.86 5.27
CA CYS A 132 -2.66 16.93 4.17
C CYS A 132 -3.40 16.77 2.83
N LYS A 133 -2.79 17.25 1.73
CA LYS A 133 -3.34 17.10 0.37
C LYS A 133 -2.79 15.87 -0.36
N ASN A 134 -1.60 15.44 0.01
CA ASN A 134 -0.90 14.28 -0.53
C ASN A 134 -0.02 13.70 0.57
N ALA A 135 0.41 12.46 0.39
CA ALA A 135 1.29 11.77 1.32
C ALA A 135 2.22 10.83 0.55
N PHE A 136 3.45 10.70 1.03
CA PHE A 136 4.43 9.75 0.53
C PHE A 136 4.86 8.81 1.65
N CYS A 137 4.54 7.52 1.52
CA CYS A 137 4.88 6.50 2.52
C CYS A 137 6.22 5.85 2.17
N LEU A 138 7.31 6.35 2.76
CA LEU A 138 8.64 5.75 2.62
C LEU A 138 8.77 4.52 3.53
N VAL A 139 8.48 3.34 2.99
CA VAL A 139 8.32 2.11 3.78
C VAL A 139 9.17 0.93 3.30
N ARG A 140 9.45 0.01 4.24
CA ARG A 140 9.98 -1.33 4.00
C ARG A 140 9.27 -2.32 4.93
N PRO A 141 9.04 -3.58 4.52
CA PRO A 141 9.28 -4.15 3.19
C PRO A 141 8.33 -3.59 2.10
N PRO A 142 8.63 -3.82 0.81
CA PRO A 142 7.71 -3.54 -0.29
C PRO A 142 6.46 -4.44 -0.25
N GLY A 143 5.49 -4.19 -1.13
CA GLY A 143 4.19 -4.87 -1.07
C GLY A 143 3.60 -5.43 -2.37
N HIS A 144 3.90 -4.86 -3.54
CA HIS A 144 3.11 -5.09 -4.76
C HIS A 144 3.17 -6.50 -5.36
N HIS A 145 4.12 -7.35 -4.94
CA HIS A 145 4.19 -8.77 -5.30
C HIS A 145 3.40 -9.69 -4.37
N ALA A 146 3.01 -9.22 -3.19
CA ALA A 146 2.23 -10.03 -2.25
C ALA A 146 0.78 -10.16 -2.76
N GLY A 147 0.40 -11.36 -3.18
CA GLY A 147 -0.97 -11.69 -3.59
C GLY A 147 -1.88 -12.02 -2.42
N VAL A 148 -3.10 -12.49 -2.70
CA VAL A 148 -4.10 -12.85 -1.67
C VAL A 148 -3.53 -13.85 -0.66
N LYS A 149 -2.79 -14.85 -1.13
CA LYS A 149 -2.13 -15.88 -0.31
C LYS A 149 -0.63 -15.63 -0.09
N GLY A 150 -0.18 -14.39 -0.26
CA GLY A 150 1.23 -14.01 -0.24
C GLY A 150 1.94 -14.34 -1.55
N LEU A 151 2.10 -15.63 -1.86
CA LEU A 151 2.72 -16.10 -3.11
C LEU A 151 1.65 -16.47 -4.15
N LEU A 152 1.82 -16.00 -5.39
CA LEU A 152 0.95 -16.39 -6.51
C LEU A 152 1.24 -17.85 -6.93
N LYS A 153 0.22 -18.54 -7.46
CA LYS A 153 0.33 -19.96 -7.89
C LYS A 153 1.47 -20.20 -8.89
N GLN A 154 1.67 -19.27 -9.82
CA GLN A 154 2.77 -19.28 -10.80
C GLN A 154 3.94 -18.38 -10.39
N GLY A 155 3.91 -17.81 -9.19
CA GLY A 155 4.92 -16.89 -8.67
C GLY A 155 6.26 -17.59 -8.44
N LYS A 156 7.34 -17.00 -8.94
CA LYS A 156 8.69 -17.52 -8.71
C LYS A 156 9.18 -17.22 -7.29
N SER A 157 8.71 -16.15 -6.67
CA SER A 157 9.07 -15.74 -5.32
C SER A 157 8.07 -14.71 -4.80
N CYS A 158 8.18 -14.34 -3.51
CA CYS A 158 7.41 -13.23 -2.94
C CYS A 158 8.00 -11.85 -3.29
N GLY A 159 9.13 -11.76 -4.00
CA GLY A 159 9.68 -10.50 -4.52
C GLY A 159 9.95 -9.45 -3.43
N PHE A 160 10.56 -9.87 -2.32
CA PHE A 160 10.77 -9.08 -1.11
C PHE A 160 9.51 -8.65 -0.34
N CYS A 161 8.32 -8.92 -0.88
CA CYS A 161 7.07 -8.44 -0.34
C CYS A 161 6.50 -9.39 0.72
N ILE A 162 5.92 -8.81 1.77
CA ILE A 162 5.23 -9.55 2.84
C ILE A 162 3.73 -9.23 2.82
N PHE A 163 3.36 -7.96 3.01
CA PHE A 163 1.98 -7.49 2.87
C PHE A 163 1.89 -6.43 1.78
N ASN A 164 0.81 -6.45 1.01
CA ASN A 164 0.57 -5.48 -0.04
C ASN A 164 -0.04 -4.20 0.55
N SER A 165 0.82 -3.33 1.08
CA SER A 165 0.40 -2.08 1.75
C SER A 165 -0.46 -1.18 0.85
N VAL A 166 -0.18 -1.15 -0.46
CA VAL A 166 -0.96 -0.34 -1.43
C VAL A 166 -2.36 -0.93 -1.63
N ALA A 167 -2.48 -2.23 -1.89
CA ALA A 167 -3.78 -2.87 -2.05
C ALA A 167 -4.60 -2.83 -0.75
N ILE A 168 -3.96 -3.04 0.41
CA ILE A 168 -4.60 -2.88 1.72
C ILE A 168 -5.10 -1.44 1.88
N GLY A 169 -4.28 -0.44 1.58
CA GLY A 169 -4.66 0.98 1.65
C GLY A 169 -5.88 1.31 0.80
N CYS A 170 -5.91 0.83 -0.45
CA CYS A 170 -7.06 1.02 -1.35
C CYS A 170 -8.35 0.45 -0.75
N LEU A 171 -8.31 -0.79 -0.27
CA LEU A 171 -9.47 -1.46 0.31
C LEU A 171 -9.87 -0.84 1.65
N TYR A 172 -8.89 -0.38 2.43
CA TYR A 172 -9.11 0.35 3.67
C TYR A 172 -9.83 1.68 3.44
N ALA A 173 -9.40 2.46 2.45
CA ALA A 173 -10.05 3.71 2.07
C ALA A 173 -11.52 3.48 1.71
N LEU A 174 -11.79 2.51 0.83
CA LEU A 174 -13.14 2.17 0.38
C LEU A 174 -14.04 1.63 1.50
N GLN A 175 -13.47 0.89 2.45
CA GLN A 175 -14.23 0.26 3.52
C GLN A 175 -14.46 1.18 4.73
N LYS A 176 -13.46 1.97 5.12
CA LYS A 176 -13.54 2.87 6.28
C LYS A 176 -14.22 4.20 5.95
N TYR A 177 -14.04 4.70 4.73
CA TYR A 177 -14.54 6.01 4.30
C TYR A 177 -15.47 5.94 3.06
N PRO A 178 -16.52 5.11 3.06
CA PRO A 178 -17.35 4.89 1.87
C PRO A 178 -18.20 6.11 1.46
N ASP A 179 -18.38 7.08 2.36
CA ASP A 179 -19.07 8.34 2.06
C ASP A 179 -18.13 9.39 1.41
N ASP A 180 -16.83 9.32 1.70
CA ASP A 180 -15.82 10.25 1.20
C ASP A 180 -15.09 9.70 -0.05
N ILE A 181 -14.81 8.38 -0.07
CA ILE A 181 -14.02 7.69 -1.11
C ILE A 181 -14.87 6.56 -1.72
N LYS A 182 -15.22 6.71 -3.00
CA LYS A 182 -16.06 5.74 -3.73
C LYS A 182 -15.28 4.93 -4.77
N ARG A 183 -14.23 5.52 -5.33
CA ARG A 183 -13.36 4.86 -6.30
C ARG A 183 -11.91 5.12 -5.92
N VAL A 184 -11.07 4.17 -6.30
CA VAL A 184 -9.63 4.25 -6.16
C VAL A 184 -8.99 3.84 -7.48
N ALA A 185 -7.86 4.45 -7.79
CA ALA A 185 -7.00 4.02 -8.88
C ALA A 185 -5.61 3.71 -8.32
N ILE A 186 -4.96 2.67 -8.85
CA ILE A 186 -3.56 2.36 -8.55
C ILE A 186 -2.74 2.59 -9.81
N VAL A 187 -1.68 3.39 -9.67
CA VAL A 187 -0.64 3.57 -10.68
C VAL A 187 0.62 2.92 -10.15
N ASP A 188 1.02 1.80 -10.74
CA ASP A 188 2.27 1.11 -10.38
C ASP A 188 3.36 1.51 -11.40
N LEU A 189 4.34 2.29 -10.91
CA LEU A 189 5.49 2.76 -11.70
C LEU A 189 6.75 1.94 -11.41
N ASP A 190 6.64 0.85 -10.66
CA ASP A 190 7.73 -0.09 -10.51
C ASP A 190 8.09 -0.75 -11.86
N VAL A 191 9.38 -1.05 -12.04
CA VAL A 191 9.87 -1.80 -13.20
C VAL A 191 9.37 -3.25 -13.22
N HIS A 192 9.07 -3.81 -12.04
CA HIS A 192 8.45 -5.12 -11.90
C HIS A 192 6.94 -4.96 -11.88
N HIS A 193 6.26 -5.84 -12.60
CA HIS A 193 4.80 -5.90 -12.55
C HIS A 193 4.31 -6.22 -11.12
N GLY A 194 3.45 -5.35 -10.57
CA GLY A 194 2.68 -5.55 -9.34
C GLY A 194 1.64 -6.67 -9.45
N ASN A 195 2.09 -7.88 -9.75
CA ASN A 195 1.26 -9.07 -9.92
C ASN A 195 0.44 -9.43 -8.67
N GLY A 196 0.95 -9.14 -7.47
CA GLY A 196 0.22 -9.29 -6.21
C GLY A 196 -0.93 -8.31 -6.09
N THR A 197 -0.71 -7.06 -6.47
CA THR A 197 -1.77 -6.04 -6.54
C THR A 197 -2.85 -6.45 -7.53
N GLN A 198 -2.45 -6.90 -8.73
CA GLN A 198 -3.37 -7.41 -9.73
C GLN A 198 -4.18 -8.61 -9.21
N ASP A 199 -3.52 -9.57 -8.56
CA ASP A 199 -4.16 -10.75 -7.98
C ASP A 199 -5.22 -10.36 -6.94
N ILE A 200 -4.86 -9.49 -5.99
CA ILE A 200 -5.77 -9.02 -4.94
C ILE A 200 -6.99 -8.33 -5.54
N LEU A 201 -6.80 -7.39 -6.47
CA LEU A 201 -7.90 -6.60 -7.02
C LEU A 201 -8.82 -7.41 -7.96
N LYS A 202 -8.29 -8.43 -8.66
CA LYS A 202 -9.13 -9.36 -9.44
C LYS A 202 -10.05 -10.21 -8.56
N HIS A 203 -9.58 -10.63 -7.38
CA HIS A 203 -10.34 -11.48 -6.47
C HIS A 203 -11.19 -10.69 -5.45
N ARG A 204 -10.94 -9.39 -5.29
CA ARG A 204 -11.69 -8.47 -4.43
C ARG A 204 -12.56 -7.55 -5.28
N ILE A 205 -13.68 -8.09 -5.78
CA ILE A 205 -14.81 -7.22 -6.14
C ILE A 205 -15.41 -6.76 -4.82
N LEU A 206 -15.38 -5.46 -4.55
CA LEU A 206 -16.01 -4.84 -3.36
C LEU A 206 -17.39 -5.45 -3.10
N PRO A 207 -17.82 -5.60 -1.83
CA PRO A 207 -19.13 -6.18 -1.55
C PRO A 207 -20.21 -5.47 -2.38
N PRO A 208 -21.14 -6.20 -3.02
CA PRO A 208 -22.17 -5.59 -3.84
C PRO A 208 -22.91 -4.54 -3.01
N GLN A 209 -23.12 -3.34 -3.58
CA GLN A 209 -23.74 -2.17 -2.96
C GLN A 209 -25.06 -2.44 -2.19
N ARG A 210 -25.68 -3.61 -2.35
CA ARG A 210 -26.95 -4.01 -1.72
C ARG A 210 -26.85 -4.20 -0.21
N GLU A 211 -25.73 -4.68 0.33
CA GLU A 211 -25.56 -4.78 1.80
C GLU A 211 -25.27 -3.39 2.41
N TYR A 212 -24.57 -2.53 1.66
CA TYR A 212 -24.33 -1.13 1.99
C TYR A 212 -25.62 -0.29 2.08
N GLN A 213 -26.59 -0.51 1.18
CA GLN A 213 -27.89 0.16 1.24
C GLN A 213 -28.72 -0.21 2.47
N ARG A 214 -28.60 -1.44 2.99
CA ARG A 214 -29.28 -1.88 4.22
C ARG A 214 -28.72 -1.18 5.46
N HIS A 215 -27.39 -1.05 5.55
CA HIS A 215 -26.76 -0.29 6.64
C HIS A 215 -27.04 1.22 6.57
N ARG A 216 -27.14 1.81 5.37
CA ARG A 216 -27.58 3.22 5.19
C ARG A 216 -29.00 3.45 5.74
N ARG A 217 -29.94 2.54 5.45
CA ARG A 217 -31.32 2.66 5.96
C ARG A 217 -31.38 2.58 7.48
N HIS A 218 -30.64 1.64 8.11
CA HIS A 218 -30.62 1.52 9.57
C HIS A 218 -29.98 2.74 10.27
N ARG A 219 -28.89 3.31 9.73
CA ARG A 219 -28.26 4.50 10.31
C ARG A 219 -29.08 5.77 10.11
N HIS A 220 -29.70 5.99 8.94
CA HIS A 220 -30.60 7.14 8.75
C HIS A 220 -31.80 7.08 9.71
N HIS A 221 -32.38 5.90 9.88
CA HIS A 221 -33.54 5.69 10.74
C HIS A 221 -33.21 5.85 12.25
N GLN A 222 -31.96 5.59 12.66
CA GLN A 222 -31.51 5.91 14.02
C GLN A 222 -31.21 7.40 14.20
N ARG A 223 -30.65 8.07 13.19
CA ARG A 223 -30.30 9.51 13.25
C ARG A 223 -31.53 10.42 13.23
N GLU A 224 -32.57 10.06 12.49
CA GLU A 224 -33.87 10.76 12.50
C GLU A 224 -34.60 10.63 13.85
N LYS A 225 -34.40 9.52 14.56
CA LYS A 225 -34.99 9.31 15.90
C LYS A 225 -34.26 10.05 17.02
N THR A 226 -33.01 10.49 16.79
CA THR A 226 -32.17 11.15 17.80
C THR A 226 -31.88 12.62 17.50
N ALA A 227 -32.39 13.17 16.39
CA ALA A 227 -32.18 14.57 16.05
C ALA A 227 -33.24 15.46 16.74
N PRO A 228 -32.85 16.51 17.50
CA PRO A 228 -33.80 17.48 18.00
C PRO A 228 -34.41 18.27 16.84
N SER A 229 -35.74 18.42 16.85
CA SER A 229 -36.49 19.14 15.82
C SER A 229 -36.16 20.64 15.86
N PHE A 230 -35.35 21.10 14.91
CA PHE A 230 -35.24 22.52 14.61
C PHE A 230 -35.97 22.82 13.30
N SER A 231 -37.04 23.61 13.38
CA SER A 231 -37.71 24.20 12.24
C SER A 231 -36.91 25.41 11.76
N ALA A 232 -36.30 25.33 10.58
CA ALA A 232 -35.76 26.49 9.90
C ALA A 232 -36.43 26.63 8.52
N SER A 233 -37.16 27.74 8.39
CA SER A 233 -37.91 28.20 7.23
C SER A 233 -37.03 28.35 5.99
N SER A 234 -37.53 27.86 4.85
CA SER A 234 -36.95 28.05 3.52
C SER A 234 -37.14 29.49 3.04
N SER A 235 -36.05 30.22 2.81
CA SER A 235 -36.04 31.39 1.94
C SER A 235 -35.20 31.07 0.69
N SER A 236 -35.85 31.19 -0.46
CA SER A 236 -35.29 31.15 -1.80
C SER A 236 -34.43 32.38 -2.07
N PHE A 237 -33.21 32.20 -2.56
CA PHE A 237 -32.41 33.29 -3.13
C PHE A 237 -31.94 32.96 -4.54
N SER A 238 -32.27 33.88 -5.44
CA SER A 238 -31.90 33.93 -6.86
C SER A 238 -30.47 34.44 -7.06
N ALA A 239 -29.81 33.95 -8.10
CA ALA A 239 -28.47 34.34 -8.52
C ALA A 239 -28.45 35.70 -9.23
N SER A 240 -27.47 36.55 -8.88
CA SER A 240 -27.04 37.73 -9.65
C SER A 240 -25.52 37.93 -9.49
N SER A 241 -24.93 38.54 -10.51
CA SER A 241 -23.53 38.57 -10.91
C SER A 241 -22.58 39.53 -10.17
N SER A 242 -21.27 39.17 -10.24
CA SER A 242 -20.05 40.01 -10.27
C SER A 242 -19.78 41.02 -9.14
N SER A 243 -18.79 40.71 -8.29
CA SER A 243 -17.52 41.44 -8.11
C SER A 243 -16.87 41.16 -6.74
N SER A 244 -15.55 40.99 -6.76
CA SER A 244 -14.54 41.21 -5.70
C SER A 244 -14.91 40.92 -4.24
N PHE A 245 -14.35 39.85 -3.67
CA PHE A 245 -14.39 39.59 -2.22
C PHE A 245 -13.00 39.66 -1.59
N SER A 246 -12.81 40.70 -0.79
CA SER A 246 -11.85 40.77 0.31
C SER A 246 -12.22 39.73 1.36
N ALA A 247 -11.24 38.94 1.80
CA ALA A 247 -11.43 37.91 2.82
C ALA A 247 -11.64 38.56 4.21
N SER A 248 -12.88 38.54 4.70
CA SER A 248 -13.19 38.79 6.11
C SER A 248 -13.31 37.47 6.85
N SER A 249 -12.47 37.31 7.85
CA SER A 249 -12.36 36.18 8.75
C SER A 249 -13.66 35.95 9.52
N SER A 250 -14.36 34.86 9.21
CA SER A 250 -15.29 34.23 10.15
C SER A 250 -15.00 32.74 10.18
N ALA A 251 -14.44 32.30 11.30
CA ALA A 251 -14.17 30.91 11.59
C ALA A 251 -15.51 30.18 11.77
N SER A 252 -15.94 29.47 10.74
CA SER A 252 -16.89 28.36 10.86
C SER A 252 -16.11 27.06 10.73
N SER A 253 -16.21 26.23 11.76
CA SER A 253 -15.40 25.03 12.03
C SER A 253 -15.79 23.80 11.18
N SER A 254 -16.17 24.00 9.92
CA SER A 254 -16.40 22.91 8.99
C SER A 254 -15.35 22.93 7.90
N SER A 255 -14.22 22.27 8.16
CA SER A 255 -13.26 21.91 7.12
C SER A 255 -14.00 21.25 5.96
N PRO A 256 -13.80 21.67 4.70
CA PRO A 256 -14.45 21.05 3.56
C PRO A 256 -14.05 19.58 3.53
N ARG A 257 -15.02 18.68 3.76
CA ARG A 257 -14.81 17.23 3.67
C ARG A 257 -14.39 16.92 2.24
N PHE A 258 -13.29 16.20 2.10
CA PHE A 258 -12.78 15.76 0.82
C PHE A 258 -13.73 14.69 0.25
N ALA A 259 -14.73 15.10 -0.52
CA ALA A 259 -15.59 14.19 -1.28
C ALA A 259 -14.93 13.96 -2.64
N GLY A 260 -14.08 12.93 -2.75
CA GLY A 260 -13.29 12.69 -3.95
C GLY A 260 -12.68 11.30 -4.00
N ASP A 261 -12.46 10.80 -5.21
CA ASP A 261 -11.73 9.55 -5.43
C ASP A 261 -10.25 9.69 -5.07
N VAL A 262 -9.60 8.60 -4.69
CA VAL A 262 -8.18 8.61 -4.28
C VAL A 262 -7.31 7.88 -5.30
N LEU A 263 -6.19 8.50 -5.66
CA LEU A 263 -5.14 7.89 -6.47
C LEU A 263 -4.02 7.38 -5.57
N PHE A 264 -3.70 6.10 -5.70
CA PHE A 264 -2.55 5.48 -5.06
C PHE A 264 -1.45 5.26 -6.09
N ALA A 265 -0.21 5.55 -5.72
CA ALA A 265 0.95 5.24 -6.53
C ALA A 265 1.83 4.20 -5.81
N SER A 266 2.18 3.11 -6.50
CA SER A 266 3.25 2.22 -6.06
C SER A 266 4.50 2.58 -6.86
N VAL A 267 5.59 2.86 -6.14
CA VAL A 267 6.87 3.21 -6.75
C VAL A 267 7.94 2.45 -5.97
N HIS A 268 8.70 1.59 -6.66
CA HIS A 268 9.99 1.16 -6.13
C HIS A 268 11.10 1.50 -7.12
N LEU A 269 12.03 2.31 -6.61
CA LEU A 269 13.20 2.74 -7.35
C LEU A 269 14.31 1.71 -7.13
N TYR A 270 14.74 1.09 -8.22
CA TYR A 270 15.91 0.21 -8.25
C TYR A 270 17.10 0.99 -8.84
N GLY A 271 18.24 0.94 -8.17
CA GLY A 271 19.48 1.51 -8.73
C GLY A 271 19.99 0.66 -9.90
N ASP A 272 20.59 1.30 -10.91
CA ASP A 272 21.21 0.64 -12.07
C ASP A 272 22.30 -0.34 -11.63
N ASN A 273 21.93 -1.60 -11.46
CA ASN A 273 22.85 -2.72 -11.40
C ASN A 273 22.76 -3.46 -12.74
N ARG A 274 23.58 -3.04 -13.70
CA ARG A 274 23.77 -3.64 -15.05
C ARG A 274 24.00 -5.16 -15.10
N GLN A 275 24.07 -5.85 -13.96
CA GLN A 275 24.10 -7.31 -13.86
C GLN A 275 22.73 -7.97 -14.12
N TRP A 276 21.63 -7.21 -14.08
CA TRP A 276 20.29 -7.79 -14.20
C TRP A 276 19.81 -7.96 -15.64
N THR A 277 20.12 -7.01 -16.54
CA THR A 277 19.75 -7.09 -17.96
C THR A 277 20.40 -8.30 -18.67
N THR A 278 21.58 -8.72 -18.24
CA THR A 278 22.30 -9.86 -18.81
C THR A 278 21.74 -11.22 -18.40
N HIS A 279 21.04 -11.34 -17.26
CA HIS A 279 20.43 -12.60 -16.83
C HIS A 279 19.04 -12.85 -17.43
N MET A 280 18.35 -11.79 -17.87
CA MET A 280 17.04 -11.87 -18.53
C MET A 280 17.15 -12.17 -20.04
N ASN A 281 18.15 -11.62 -20.74
CA ASN A 281 18.28 -11.82 -22.19
C ASN A 281 18.62 -13.27 -22.61
N ASN A 282 19.07 -14.13 -21.69
CA ASN A 282 19.45 -15.51 -22.03
C ASN A 282 18.37 -16.58 -21.74
N ARG A 283 17.15 -16.23 -21.31
CA ARG A 283 16.11 -17.23 -21.00
C ARG A 283 14.67 -16.91 -21.47
N GLN A 284 14.46 -15.87 -22.29
CA GLN A 284 13.14 -15.50 -22.79
C GLN A 284 12.94 -15.65 -24.31
N HIS A 285 13.69 -16.53 -24.97
CA HIS A 285 13.30 -17.02 -26.29
C HIS A 285 12.77 -18.45 -26.17
N THR A 286 11.47 -18.57 -25.93
CA THR A 286 10.59 -19.61 -26.50
C THR A 286 9.13 -19.26 -26.18
N HIS A 287 8.42 -18.81 -27.22
CA HIS A 287 6.97 -18.81 -27.43
C HIS A 287 6.01 -18.48 -26.26
N GLU A 288 5.51 -17.24 -26.25
CA GLU A 288 4.07 -16.88 -26.27
C GLU A 288 3.95 -15.36 -26.03
N GLN A 289 4.06 -14.58 -27.10
CA GLN A 289 3.57 -13.20 -27.13
C GLN A 289 2.11 -13.25 -27.57
N GLN A 290 1.18 -13.26 -26.62
CA GLN A 290 -0.17 -12.79 -26.89
C GLN A 290 -0.16 -11.26 -26.84
N THR A 291 -0.22 -10.67 -28.03
CA THR A 291 -0.52 -9.26 -28.27
C THR A 291 -1.87 -8.93 -27.63
N ILE A 292 -1.84 -8.08 -26.60
CA ILE A 292 -3.05 -7.42 -26.10
C ILE A 292 -3.26 -6.19 -26.98
N ASP A 293 -4.36 -6.23 -27.72
CA ASP A 293 -4.83 -5.19 -28.62
C ASP A 293 -5.31 -3.98 -27.79
N ASN A 294 -4.70 -2.82 -28.05
CA ASN A 294 -5.06 -1.54 -27.43
C ASN A 294 -6.10 -0.85 -28.30
N THR A 295 -7.37 -1.22 -28.16
CA THR A 295 -8.49 -0.44 -28.72
C THR A 295 -9.33 0.14 -27.60
N TRP A 296 -9.04 1.39 -27.26
CA TRP A 296 -9.94 2.27 -26.51
C TRP A 296 -11.05 2.73 -27.45
N THR A 297 -12.24 2.13 -27.35
CA THR A 297 -13.46 2.70 -27.93
C THR A 297 -14.14 3.56 -26.87
N THR A 298 -14.03 4.88 -27.03
CA THR A 298 -14.98 5.83 -26.46
C THR A 298 -16.32 5.62 -27.15
N ASP A 299 -17.36 5.23 -26.42
CA ASP A 299 -18.72 5.35 -26.93
C ASP A 299 -19.53 6.27 -26.02
N ASN A 300 -19.91 7.40 -26.61
CA ASN A 300 -20.85 8.37 -26.09
C ASN A 300 -22.26 7.81 -26.31
N ARG A 301 -23.02 7.66 -25.23
CA ARG A 301 -24.48 7.86 -25.19
C ARG A 301 -24.98 7.94 -23.76
#